data_AF-A0A5R9G397-F1
#
_entry.id   AF-A0A5R9G397-F1
#
_cell.length_a   1.000
_cell.length_b   1.000
_cell.length_c   1.000
_cell.angle_alpha   90.00
_cell.angle_beta   90.00
_cell.angle_gamma   90.00
#
_symmetry.space_group_name_H-M   'P 1'
#
loop_
_entity.id
_entity.type
_entity.pdbx_description
1 polymer ?
#
loop_
_entity_poly.entity_id
_entity_poly.type
_entity_poly.pdbx_seq_one_letter_code
_entity_poly.pdbx_strand_id
1 'polypeptide(L)'
;MKATISQTYPRLYLYSEENYAGRRFVWRGNVGIRNLEARYDDIESLRFFSPNAGATLVLFAGRNFQGRFRVFRGTTNIADLDDIVAGEEPESLIISNSRLTLARIREIRRTGRLPEGYRTI
;
A
#
# COMPACT_ATOMS: atom_id res chain seq x y z
N MET A 1 24.85 18.63 -19.92
CA MET A 1 23.65 17.77 -20.00
C MET A 1 23.09 17.59 -18.59
N LYS A 2 21.85 18.02 -18.30
CA LYS A 2 21.19 17.71 -17.01
C LYS A 2 20.52 16.34 -17.15
N ALA A 3 20.98 15.35 -16.40
CA ALA A 3 20.30 14.07 -16.31
C ALA A 3 18.93 14.29 -15.63
N THR A 4 17.84 14.06 -16.35
CA THR A 4 16.49 14.04 -15.77
C THR A 4 16.22 12.62 -15.32
N ILE A 5 16.40 12.34 -14.03
CA ILE A 5 16.04 11.03 -13.46
C ILE A 5 14.51 11.00 -13.35
N SER A 6 13.84 10.26 -14.24
CA SER A 6 12.40 10.02 -14.13
C SER A 6 12.12 9.25 -12.84
N GLN A 7 11.35 9.84 -11.93
CA GLN A 7 10.98 9.24 -10.66
C GLN A 7 9.63 8.56 -10.76
N THR A 8 9.58 7.25 -10.51
CA THR A 8 8.32 6.50 -10.47
C THR A 8 7.62 6.70 -9.12
N TYR A 9 6.38 7.21 -9.16
CA TYR A 9 5.51 7.39 -8.01
C TYR A 9 4.23 6.54 -8.12
N PRO A 10 3.59 6.20 -7.00
CA PRO A 10 3.96 6.50 -5.61
C PRO A 10 5.20 5.71 -5.16
N ARG A 11 5.72 6.03 -3.98
CA ARG A 11 6.72 5.23 -3.27
C ARG A 11 6.12 4.72 -1.97
N LEU A 12 6.33 3.45 -1.70
CA LEU A 12 5.97 2.82 -0.43
C LEU A 12 7.24 2.29 0.21
N TYR A 13 7.46 2.67 1.44
CA TYR A 13 8.47 2.12 2.32
C TYR A 13 7.75 1.29 3.37
N LEU A 14 8.09 0.02 3.47
CA LEU A 14 7.60 -0.90 4.50
C LEU A 14 8.74 -1.20 5.45
N TYR A 15 8.44 -1.30 6.73
CA TYR A 15 9.40 -1.47 7.82
C TYR A 15 8.98 -2.65 8.68
N SER A 16 9.93 -3.49 9.06
CA SER A 16 9.67 -4.68 9.89
C SER A 16 9.47 -4.38 11.37
N GLU A 17 9.58 -3.11 11.77
CA GLU A 17 9.41 -2.66 13.15
C GLU A 17 8.60 -1.36 13.14
N GLU A 18 7.96 -1.06 14.27
CA GLU A 18 7.25 0.19 14.48
C GLU A 18 8.20 1.40 14.30
N ASN A 19 7.59 2.58 14.20
CA ASN A 19 8.30 3.86 14.19
C ASN A 19 9.35 3.97 13.07
N TYR A 20 9.10 3.26 11.96
CA TYR A 20 9.94 3.26 10.76
C TYR A 20 11.34 2.69 10.96
N ALA A 21 11.46 1.70 11.86
CA ALA A 21 12.72 1.05 12.21
C ALA A 21 12.92 -0.31 11.49
N GLY A 22 13.96 -1.05 11.87
CA GLY A 22 14.24 -2.38 11.35
C GLY A 22 14.56 -2.48 9.85
N ARG A 23 14.25 -3.65 9.27
CA ARG A 23 14.45 -3.93 7.85
C ARG A 23 13.48 -3.12 7.02
N ARG A 24 13.94 -2.62 5.88
CA ARG A 24 13.14 -1.76 5.00
C ARG A 24 13.01 -2.33 3.59
N PHE A 25 11.78 -2.37 3.11
CA PHE A 25 11.41 -2.76 1.73
C PHE A 25 10.82 -1.57 0.98
N VAL A 26 11.02 -1.52 -0.34
CA VAL A 26 10.61 -0.36 -1.15
C VAL A 26 9.87 -0.78 -2.40
N TRP A 27 8.68 -0.22 -2.60
CA TRP A 27 7.89 -0.34 -3.82
C TRP A 27 7.67 1.00 -4.50
N ARG A 28 7.57 0.97 -5.84
CA ARG A 28 7.36 2.15 -6.68
C ARG A 28 6.26 1.90 -7.69
N GLY A 29 5.47 2.92 -8.00
CA GLY A 29 4.39 2.85 -8.98
C GLY A 29 3.11 2.22 -8.42
N ASN A 30 2.17 1.93 -9.31
CA ASN A 30 0.91 1.28 -8.96
C ASN A 30 1.15 -0.20 -8.67
N VAL A 31 0.98 -0.60 -7.41
CA VAL A 31 1.31 -1.95 -6.92
C VAL A 31 0.22 -2.43 -5.97
N GLY A 32 -0.17 -3.69 -6.07
CA GLY A 32 -0.83 -4.41 -4.98
C GLY A 32 0.07 -5.54 -4.48
N ILE A 33 0.17 -5.68 -3.15
CA ILE A 33 0.89 -6.77 -2.48
C ILE A 33 -0.16 -7.69 -1.87
N ARG A 34 -0.27 -8.93 -2.34
CA ARG A 34 -1.38 -9.83 -1.97
C ARG A 34 -1.23 -10.47 -0.59
N ASN A 35 -0.01 -10.62 -0.10
CA ASN A 35 0.27 -11.27 1.17
C ASN A 35 1.54 -10.66 1.76
N LEU A 36 1.39 -9.86 2.81
CA LEU A 36 2.49 -9.16 3.46
C LEU A 36 3.38 -10.14 4.23
N GLU A 37 2.79 -10.96 5.09
CA GLU A 37 3.46 -11.96 5.92
C GLU A 37 4.32 -12.91 5.06
N ALA A 38 3.74 -13.54 4.03
CA ALA A 38 4.49 -14.49 3.19
C ALA A 38 5.67 -13.85 2.45
N ARG A 39 5.71 -12.51 2.33
CA ARG A 39 6.73 -11.80 1.57
C ARG A 39 7.81 -11.18 2.46
N TYR A 40 7.47 -10.80 3.68
CA TYR A 40 8.31 -9.99 4.56
C TYR A 40 8.46 -10.57 5.97
N ASP A 41 7.81 -11.70 6.27
CA ASP A 41 7.58 -12.25 7.61
C ASP A 41 6.64 -11.35 8.40
N ASP A 42 7.06 -10.11 8.63
CA ASP A 42 6.31 -9.11 9.39
C ASP A 42 6.58 -7.67 8.91
N ILE A 43 5.57 -6.81 8.98
CA ILE A 43 5.62 -5.39 8.65
C ILE A 43 4.76 -4.61 9.64
N GLU A 44 5.41 -3.69 10.35
CA GLU A 44 4.86 -3.01 11.53
C GLU A 44 4.64 -1.51 11.30
N SER A 45 5.32 -0.93 10.31
CA SER A 45 5.11 0.48 9.96
C SER A 45 5.36 0.76 8.48
N LEU A 46 4.80 1.87 7.99
CA LEU A 46 4.95 2.25 6.59
C LEU A 46 5.00 3.76 6.34
N ARG A 47 5.65 4.12 5.23
CA ARG A 47 5.58 5.46 4.65
C ARG A 47 5.13 5.38 3.20
N PHE A 48 4.03 6.02 2.90
CA PHE A 48 3.47 6.15 1.56
C PHE A 48 3.61 7.59 1.08
N PHE A 49 4.31 7.77 -0.04
CA PHE A 49 4.58 9.10 -0.61
C PHE A 49 4.18 9.18 -2.07
N SER A 50 3.49 10.25 -2.43
CA SER A 50 3.31 10.68 -3.82
C SER A 50 3.20 12.20 -3.89
N PRO A 51 3.75 12.84 -4.95
CA PRO A 51 3.45 14.25 -5.23
C PRO A 51 2.00 14.48 -5.67
N ASN A 52 1.26 13.42 -6.03
CA ASN A 52 -0.15 13.52 -6.38
C ASN A 52 -1.03 13.46 -5.12
N ALA A 53 -1.77 14.54 -4.83
CA ALA A 53 -2.72 14.59 -3.71
C ALA A 53 -3.86 13.55 -3.82
N GLY A 54 -4.17 13.10 -5.04
CA GLY A 54 -5.15 12.04 -5.30
C GLY A 54 -4.63 10.62 -5.13
N ALA A 55 -3.33 10.43 -4.85
CA ALA A 55 -2.75 9.11 -4.64
C ALA A 55 -3.46 8.36 -3.51
N THR A 56 -3.57 7.05 -3.64
CA THR A 56 -4.36 6.22 -2.71
C THR A 56 -3.53 5.07 -2.17
N LEU A 57 -3.52 4.93 -0.85
CA LEU A 57 -3.12 3.73 -0.14
C LEU A 57 -4.38 3.03 0.37
N VAL A 58 -4.48 1.72 0.16
CA VAL A 58 -5.54 0.89 0.74
C VAL A 58 -4.88 -0.24 1.51
N LEU A 59 -5.27 -0.37 2.77
CA LEU A 59 -4.90 -1.49 3.63
C LEU A 59 -6.10 -2.42 3.76
N PHE A 60 -5.86 -3.72 3.68
CA PHE A 60 -6.87 -4.77 3.79
C PHE A 60 -6.51 -5.71 4.93
N ALA A 61 -7.48 -6.05 5.76
CA ALA A 61 -7.30 -6.99 6.86
C ALA A 61 -7.09 -8.44 6.39
N GLY A 62 -7.49 -8.76 5.15
CA GLY A 62 -7.28 -10.09 4.57
C GLY A 62 -6.28 -10.10 3.41
N ARG A 63 -5.63 -11.24 3.19
CA ARG A 63 -4.84 -11.56 1.98
C ARG A 63 -5.65 -11.34 0.70
N ASN A 64 -4.95 -11.22 -0.42
CA ASN A 64 -5.51 -11.08 -1.77
C ASN A 64 -6.51 -9.91 -1.92
N PHE A 65 -6.28 -8.83 -1.17
CA PHE A 65 -7.12 -7.63 -1.16
C PHE A 65 -8.53 -7.88 -0.60
N GLN A 66 -8.68 -8.82 0.34
CA GLN A 66 -9.98 -9.23 0.89
C GLN A 66 -10.23 -8.64 2.28
N GLY A 67 -11.42 -8.89 2.83
CA GLY A 67 -11.77 -8.47 4.18
C GLY A 67 -12.10 -6.97 4.32
N ARG A 68 -12.03 -6.48 5.55
CA ARG A 68 -12.20 -5.06 5.86
C ARG A 68 -11.05 -4.26 5.25
N PHE A 69 -11.28 -2.99 4.98
CA PHE A 69 -10.25 -2.14 4.40
C PHE A 69 -10.31 -0.73 4.94
N ARG A 70 -9.14 -0.09 5.02
CA ARG A 70 -8.97 1.33 5.34
C ARG A 70 -8.29 2.04 4.18
N VAL A 71 -8.76 3.24 3.87
CA VAL A 71 -8.31 4.03 2.72
C VAL A 71 -7.65 5.31 3.19
N PHE A 72 -6.46 5.58 2.69
CA PHE A 72 -5.73 6.82 2.92
C PHE A 72 -5.51 7.55 1.59
N ARG A 73 -5.50 8.88 1.64
CA ARG A 73 -5.38 9.76 0.47
C ARG A 73 -4.17 10.66 0.63
N GLY A 74 -3.45 10.87 -0.47
CA GLY A 74 -2.21 11.62 -0.48
C GLY A 74 -1.10 10.92 0.32
N THR A 75 -0.04 11.66 0.63
CA THR A 75 1.07 11.16 1.45
C THR A 75 0.57 10.76 2.84
N THR A 76 0.96 9.59 3.31
CA THR A 76 0.51 9.01 4.58
C THR A 76 1.67 8.24 5.21
N ASN A 77 1.95 8.51 6.48
CA ASN A 77 2.90 7.74 7.27
C ASN A 77 2.14 7.11 8.43
N ILE A 78 2.38 5.83 8.67
CA ILE A 78 1.75 5.06 9.74
C ILE A 78 2.89 4.45 10.54
N ALA A 79 3.06 4.91 11.78
CA ALA A 79 4.15 4.51 12.65
C ALA A 79 3.93 3.13 13.28
N ASP A 80 2.69 2.67 13.29
CA ASP A 80 2.24 1.45 13.94
C ASP A 80 1.00 0.94 13.17
N LEU A 81 1.07 -0.30 12.70
CA LEU A 81 0.03 -0.95 11.90
C LEU A 81 -0.96 -1.75 12.75
N ASP A 82 -0.72 -1.88 14.05
CA ASP A 82 -1.63 -2.58 14.95
C ASP A 82 -3.02 -1.96 14.90
N ASP A 83 -4.02 -2.84 14.82
CA ASP A 83 -5.44 -2.52 14.83
C ASP A 83 -5.91 -1.50 13.75
N ILE A 84 -5.05 -1.15 12.79
CA ILE A 84 -5.28 -0.03 11.89
C ILE A 84 -6.49 -0.27 10.97
N VAL A 85 -6.82 -1.53 10.69
CA VAL A 85 -7.96 -1.95 9.86
C VAL A 85 -9.08 -2.53 10.71
N ALA A 86 -9.71 -1.67 11.52
CA ALA A 86 -10.86 -2.02 12.36
C ALA A 86 -10.54 -3.07 13.44
N GLY A 87 -9.41 -2.90 14.13
CA GLY A 87 -8.95 -3.84 15.17
C GLY A 87 -8.21 -5.05 14.61
N GLU A 88 -7.69 -4.93 13.38
CA GLU A 88 -6.93 -5.97 12.70
C GLU A 88 -5.72 -5.31 12.01
N GLU A 89 -4.58 -6.01 12.03
CA GLU A 89 -3.41 -5.71 11.22
C GLU A 89 -3.71 -5.92 9.73
N PRO A 90 -3.01 -5.23 8.81
CA PRO A 90 -3.20 -5.43 7.39
C PRO A 90 -2.46 -6.67 6.87
N GLU A 91 -3.18 -7.57 6.19
CA GLU A 91 -2.57 -8.72 5.51
C GLU A 91 -2.21 -8.44 4.03
N SER A 92 -2.83 -7.43 3.42
CA SER A 92 -2.53 -7.03 2.04
C SER A 92 -2.78 -5.54 1.80
N LEU A 93 -2.17 -4.99 0.74
CA LEU A 93 -2.29 -3.55 0.45
C LEU A 93 -2.24 -3.21 -1.03
N ILE A 94 -2.71 -2.00 -1.35
CA ILE A 94 -2.62 -1.41 -2.69
C ILE A 94 -2.12 0.02 -2.58
N ILE A 95 -1.16 0.39 -3.43
CA ILE A 95 -0.73 1.76 -3.66
C ILE A 95 -1.05 2.18 -5.08
N SER A 96 -1.56 3.41 -5.23
CA SER A 96 -1.92 4.02 -6.51
C SER A 96 -1.44 5.45 -6.58
N ASN A 97 -0.94 5.86 -7.74
CA ASN A 97 -0.62 7.25 -8.03
C ASN A 97 -1.85 8.09 -8.36
N SER A 98 -3.03 7.48 -8.40
CA SER A 98 -4.31 8.13 -8.70
C SER A 98 -5.37 7.73 -7.68
N ARG A 99 -6.55 8.34 -7.82
CA ARG A 99 -7.66 8.12 -6.90
C ARG A 99 -8.34 6.78 -7.21
N LEU A 100 -8.14 5.78 -6.35
CA LEU A 100 -8.99 4.58 -6.35
C LEU A 100 -10.32 4.90 -5.64
N THR A 101 -11.44 4.87 -6.36
CA THR A 101 -12.76 5.15 -5.78
C THR A 101 -13.20 4.01 -4.86
N LEU A 102 -14.12 4.29 -3.92
CA LEU A 102 -14.66 3.23 -3.05
C LEU A 102 -15.36 2.13 -3.84
N ALA A 103 -16.04 2.47 -4.93
CA ALA A 103 -16.64 1.48 -5.83
C ALA A 103 -15.56 0.56 -6.42
N ARG A 104 -14.46 1.13 -6.91
CA ARG A 104 -13.35 0.34 -7.45
C ARG A 104 -12.66 -0.51 -6.39
N ILE A 105 -12.47 0.00 -5.18
CA ILE A 105 -11.89 -0.75 -4.07
C ILE A 105 -12.79 -1.93 -3.69
N ARG A 106 -14.11 -1.74 -3.63
CA ARG A 106 -15.07 -2.82 -3.37
C ARG A 106 -15.09 -3.87 -4.48
N GLU A 107 -14.90 -3.46 -5.74
CA GLU A 107 -14.77 -4.38 -6.87
C GLU A 107 -13.47 -5.20 -6.77
N ILE A 108 -12.35 -4.56 -6.45
CA ILE A 108 -11.08 -5.26 -6.20
C ILE A 108 -11.26 -6.24 -5.04
N ARG A 109 -11.87 -5.81 -3.93
CA ARG A 109 -12.16 -6.68 -2.78
C ARG A 109 -12.99 -7.91 -3.15
N ARG A 110 -13.96 -7.74 -4.04
CA ARG A 110 -14.83 -8.83 -4.51
C ARG A 110 -14.10 -9.80 -5.44
N THR A 111 -13.12 -9.33 -6.21
CA THR A 111 -12.54 -10.09 -7.33
C THR A 111 -11.08 -10.49 -7.16
N GLY A 112 -10.36 -9.83 -6.26
CA GLY A 112 -8.89 -9.89 -6.15
C GLY A 112 -8.14 -9.32 -7.37
N ARG A 113 -8.84 -8.69 -8.32
CA ARG A 113 -8.27 -8.22 -9.59
C ARG A 113 -8.02 -6.72 -9.55
N LEU A 114 -6.76 -6.32 -9.76
CA LEU A 114 -6.37 -4.92 -9.85
C LEU A 114 -6.73 -4.34 -11.23
N PRO A 115 -6.85 -2.99 -11.35
CA PRO A 115 -6.93 -2.34 -12.65
C PRO A 115 -5.71 -2.62 -13.53
N GLU A 116 -5.88 -2.44 -14.83
CA GLU A 116 -4.77 -2.47 -15.79
C GLU A 116 -3.67 -1.47 -15.39
N GLY A 117 -2.41 -1.83 -15.64
CA GLY A 117 -1.25 -1.03 -15.27
C GLY A 117 -0.81 -1.15 -13.82
N TYR A 118 -1.53 -1.94 -12.99
CA TYR A 118 -1.07 -2.31 -11.66
C TYR A 118 -0.23 -3.57 -11.73
N ARG A 119 0.92 -3.54 -11.06
CA ARG A 119 1.68 -4.76 -10.82
C ARG A 119 1.13 -5.44 -9.59
N THR A 120 1.04 -6.77 -9.64
CA THR A 120 0.73 -7.53 -8.44
C THR A 120 1.93 -8.34 -7.99
N ILE A 121 2.19 -8.29 -6.69
CA ILE A 121 3.27 -8.98 -5.99
C ILE A 121 2.67 -9.99 -5.02
#